data_AF-A0A0G0F4Y5-F1
#
_entry.id   AF-A0A0G0F4Y5-F1
#
_cell.length_a   1.000
_cell.length_b   1.000
_cell.length_c   1.000
_cell.angle_alpha   90.00
_cell.angle_beta   90.00
_cell.angle_gamma   90.00
#
_symmetry.space_group_name_H-M   'P 1'
#
loop_
_entity.id
_entity.type
_entity.pdbx_description
1 polymer ?
#
loop_
_entity_poly.entity_id
_entity_poly.type
_entity_poly.pdbx_seq_one_letter_code
_entity_poly.pdbx_strand_id
1 'polypeptide(L)'
;MPNKFRRHKKRFRLPRDFILPVKQSKLIEETDKLTRHSFPLSDNERITYVYSRNKRNKITEIISVIYDLFIQGEWVTVIYYDSAHGSLHRHETISFEDRRDITTEENVKKKGTRERWLTWAIKDIQKRSSYYKKLFLKRSNTRIDKLN
;
A
#
# COMPACT_ATOMS: atom_id res chain seq x y z
N MET A 1 -12.28 -58.99 -51.98
CA MET A 1 -13.19 -57.90 -51.61
C MET A 1 -13.90 -58.26 -50.30
N PRO A 2 -13.56 -57.63 -49.16
CA PRO A 2 -14.51 -57.51 -48.06
C PRO A 2 -14.67 -56.04 -47.61
N ASN A 3 -15.94 -55.63 -47.56
CA ASN A 3 -16.43 -54.33 -47.13
C ASN A 3 -16.17 -54.13 -45.62
N LYS A 4 -15.30 -53.19 -45.25
CA LYS A 4 -15.09 -52.81 -43.84
C LYS A 4 -16.13 -51.77 -43.42
N PHE A 5 -17.19 -52.22 -42.78
CA PHE A 5 -18.18 -51.35 -42.15
C PHE A 5 -17.53 -50.46 -41.08
N ARG A 6 -17.56 -49.15 -41.33
CA ARG A 6 -17.07 -48.08 -40.46
C ARG A 6 -18.00 -47.93 -39.25
N ARG A 7 -17.61 -48.43 -38.08
CA ARG A 7 -18.35 -48.21 -36.82
C ARG A 7 -18.33 -46.72 -36.46
N HIS A 8 -19.45 -46.04 -36.61
CA HIS A 8 -19.65 -44.68 -36.09
C HIS A 8 -19.60 -44.72 -34.55
N LYS A 9 -18.55 -44.15 -33.95
CA LYS A 9 -18.55 -43.83 -32.51
C LYS A 9 -19.60 -42.74 -32.27
N LYS A 10 -20.72 -43.09 -31.63
CA LYS A 10 -21.71 -42.12 -31.14
C LYS A 10 -20.98 -41.18 -30.16
N ARG A 11 -20.80 -39.92 -30.57
CA ARG A 11 -20.32 -38.86 -29.69
C ARG A 11 -21.40 -38.66 -28.64
N PHE A 12 -21.14 -39.07 -27.40
CA PHE A 12 -21.94 -38.64 -26.26
C PHE A 12 -21.85 -37.11 -26.20
N ARG A 13 -22.91 -36.43 -26.63
CA ARG A 13 -23.08 -35.00 -26.41
C ARG A 13 -23.77 -34.86 -25.07
N LEU A 14 -23.03 -34.37 -24.08
CA LEU A 14 -23.64 -33.95 -22.82
C LEU A 14 -24.67 -32.84 -23.12
N PRO A 15 -25.87 -32.88 -22.49
CA PRO A 15 -26.85 -31.82 -22.65
C PRO A 15 -26.28 -30.47 -22.20
N ARG A 16 -26.74 -29.38 -22.83
CA ARG A 16 -26.25 -28.01 -22.57
C ARG A 16 -26.41 -27.57 -21.10
N ASP A 17 -27.26 -28.25 -20.34
CA ASP A 17 -27.58 -27.91 -18.96
C ASP A 17 -26.89 -28.84 -17.94
N PHE A 18 -25.80 -29.50 -18.31
CA PHE A 18 -25.01 -30.33 -17.40
C PHE A 18 -24.18 -29.44 -16.47
N ILE A 19 -24.77 -29.01 -15.36
CA ILE A 19 -24.09 -28.26 -14.31
C ILE A 19 -23.24 -29.25 -13.49
N LEU A 20 -21.93 -29.25 -13.71
CA LEU A 20 -20.99 -29.95 -12.84
C LEU A 20 -21.02 -29.26 -11.47
N PRO A 21 -21.21 -29.98 -10.35
CA PRO A 21 -21.01 -29.40 -9.03
C PRO A 21 -19.53 -29.05 -8.91
N VAL A 22 -19.21 -27.76 -9.09
CA VAL A 22 -17.88 -27.23 -8.81
C VAL A 22 -17.69 -27.43 -7.32
N LYS A 23 -16.81 -28.37 -6.93
CA LYS A 23 -16.28 -28.40 -5.57
C LYS A 23 -15.68 -27.02 -5.34
N GLN A 24 -16.38 -26.19 -4.57
CA GLN A 24 -15.82 -24.98 -4.02
C GLN A 24 -14.67 -25.43 -3.11
N SER A 25 -13.47 -25.50 -3.68
CA SER A 25 -12.27 -25.50 -2.86
C SER A 25 -12.37 -24.20 -2.07
N LYS A 26 -12.67 -24.29 -0.77
CA LYS A 26 -12.55 -23.16 0.14
C LYS A 26 -11.17 -22.57 -0.10
N LEU A 27 -11.12 -21.42 -0.77
CA LEU A 27 -9.93 -20.59 -0.80
C LEU A 27 -9.72 -20.25 0.67
N ILE A 28 -8.80 -20.97 1.32
CA ILE A 28 -8.29 -20.55 2.61
C ILE A 28 -7.62 -19.22 2.27
N GLU A 29 -8.29 -18.11 2.58
CA GLU A 29 -7.67 -16.79 2.53
C GLU A 29 -6.47 -16.86 3.47
N GLU A 30 -5.29 -17.02 2.86
CA GLU A 30 -4.04 -17.05 3.60
C GLU A 30 -3.84 -15.64 4.13
N THR A 31 -4.08 -15.45 5.43
CA THR A 31 -4.00 -14.13 6.06
C THR A 31 -2.57 -13.61 6.00
N ASP A 32 -2.37 -12.47 5.34
CA ASP A 32 -1.09 -11.79 5.33
C ASP A 32 -0.66 -11.37 6.74
N LYS A 33 0.64 -11.45 7.04
CA LYS A 33 1.21 -11.01 8.30
C LYS A 33 1.52 -9.51 8.24
N LEU A 34 1.01 -8.76 9.21
CA LEU A 34 1.33 -7.35 9.38
C LEU A 34 2.71 -7.17 10.04
N THR A 35 3.52 -6.27 9.50
CA THR A 35 4.78 -5.82 10.13
C THR A 35 4.75 -4.32 10.33
N ARG A 36 5.14 -3.86 11.52
CA ARG A 36 5.26 -2.44 11.87
C ARG A 36 6.68 -2.12 12.35
N HIS A 37 7.20 -0.99 11.91
CA HIS A 37 8.45 -0.42 12.39
C HIS A 37 8.31 1.08 12.62
N SER A 38 9.10 1.62 13.53
CA SER A 38 9.19 3.05 13.78
C SER A 38 10.61 3.42 14.20
N PHE A 39 11.10 4.56 13.75
CA PHE A 39 12.39 5.11 14.18
C PHE A 39 12.35 6.64 14.16
N PRO A 40 13.04 7.31 15.11
CA PRO A 40 13.13 8.77 15.13
C PRO A 40 14.02 9.27 13.99
N LEU A 41 13.65 10.41 13.41
CA LEU A 41 14.53 11.23 12.56
C LEU A 41 15.23 12.32 13.39
N SER A 42 14.53 12.85 14.38
CA SER A 42 15.02 13.78 15.40
C SER A 42 14.08 13.71 16.62
N ASP A 43 14.30 14.52 17.65
CA ASP A 43 13.52 14.46 18.90
C ASP A 43 12.02 14.64 18.68
N ASN A 44 11.63 15.51 17.74
CA ASN A 44 10.23 15.84 17.43
C ASN A 44 9.78 15.26 16.08
N GLU A 45 10.52 14.32 15.51
CA GLU A 45 10.26 13.80 14.17
C GLU A 45 10.47 12.29 14.09
N ARG A 46 9.57 11.56 13.44
CA ARG A 46 9.75 10.11 13.26
C ARG A 46 9.21 9.61 11.92
N ILE A 47 9.72 8.45 11.53
CA ILE A 47 9.13 7.65 10.46
C ILE A 47 8.49 6.42 11.07
N THR A 48 7.25 6.14 10.70
CA THR A 48 6.56 4.88 11.03
C THR A 48 6.12 4.22 9.74
N TYR A 49 6.36 2.92 9.59
CA TYR A 49 5.90 2.20 8.41
C TYR A 49 5.29 0.84 8.74
N VAL A 50 4.25 0.51 8.00
CA VAL A 50 3.43 -0.69 8.14
C VAL A 50 3.25 -1.31 6.76
N TYR A 51 3.47 -2.61 6.66
CA TYR A 51 3.25 -3.37 5.43
C TYR A 51 2.83 -4.79 5.75
N SER A 52 2.15 -5.42 4.79
CA SER A 52 1.75 -6.81 4.85
C SER A 52 2.76 -7.70 4.12
N ARG A 53 2.90 -8.94 4.60
CA ARG A 53 3.73 -9.97 3.95
C ARG A 53 2.96 -11.27 3.82
N ASN A 54 3.17 -11.95 2.71
CA ASN A 54 2.69 -13.32 2.53
C ASN A 54 3.56 -14.36 3.25
N LYS A 55 3.16 -15.63 3.21
CA LYS A 55 3.91 -16.76 3.80
C LYS A 55 5.33 -16.94 3.24
N ARG A 56 5.61 -16.44 2.03
CA ARG A 56 6.95 -16.43 1.42
C ARG A 56 7.78 -15.22 1.83
N ASN A 57 7.34 -14.47 2.85
CA ASN A 57 7.97 -13.26 3.37
C ASN A 57 8.15 -12.15 2.32
N LYS A 58 7.35 -12.16 1.24
CA LYS A 58 7.33 -11.08 0.24
C LYS A 58 6.32 -10.02 0.65
N ILE A 59 6.64 -8.75 0.40
CA ILE A 59 5.73 -7.65 0.70
C ILE A 59 4.59 -7.66 -0.32
N THR A 60 3.36 -7.78 0.17
CA THR A 60 2.14 -7.80 -0.66
C THR A 60 1.51 -6.42 -0.77
N GLU A 61 1.53 -5.65 0.31
CA GLU A 61 0.98 -4.29 0.37
C GLU A 61 1.80 -3.39 1.31
N ILE A 62 1.98 -2.14 0.93
CA ILE A 62 2.44 -1.07 1.80
C ILE A 62 1.18 -0.40 2.35
N ILE A 63 0.91 -0.61 3.63
CA ILE A 63 -0.26 -0.03 4.29
C ILE A 63 0.00 1.43 4.61
N SER A 64 1.19 1.74 5.13
CA SER A 64 1.59 3.12 5.36
C SER A 64 3.11 3.28 5.47
N VAL A 65 3.63 4.41 5.00
CA VAL A 65 4.96 4.94 5.32
C VAL A 65 4.77 6.40 5.68
N ILE A 66 4.83 6.69 6.97
CA ILE A 66 4.33 7.91 7.60
C ILE A 66 5.51 8.74 8.09
N TYR A 67 5.46 10.04 7.85
CA TYR A 67 6.26 11.05 8.54
C TYR A 67 5.39 11.77 9.57
N ASP A 68 5.76 11.66 10.84
CA ASP A 68 5.07 12.34 11.93
C ASP A 68 5.95 13.45 12.53
N LEU A 69 5.31 14.54 12.94
CA LEU A 69 5.87 15.60 13.78
C LEU A 69 5.24 15.56 15.16
N PHE A 70 6.03 15.80 16.20
CA PHE A 70 5.52 16.03 17.54
C PHE A 70 5.23 17.52 17.72
N ILE A 71 3.96 17.87 17.88
CA ILE A 71 3.48 19.26 17.96
C ILE A 71 2.44 19.32 19.08
N GLN A 72 2.59 20.28 20.01
CA GLN A 72 1.62 20.49 21.12
C GLN A 72 1.30 19.23 21.94
N GLY A 73 2.28 18.35 22.14
CA GLY A 73 2.11 17.14 22.96
C GLY A 73 1.52 15.93 22.21
N GLU A 74 1.26 16.05 20.90
CA GLU A 74 0.75 14.95 20.08
C GLU A 74 1.59 14.70 18.82
N TRP A 75 1.57 13.46 18.34
CA TRP A 75 2.16 13.09 17.05
C TRP A 75 1.15 13.34 15.94
N VAL A 76 1.55 14.15 14.98
CA VAL A 76 0.73 14.57 13.84
C VAL A 76 1.36 14.07 12.56
N THR A 77 0.58 13.33 11.77
CA THR A 77 1.01 12.89 10.45
C THR A 77 1.05 14.07 9.49
N VAL A 78 2.21 14.30 8.90
CA VAL A 78 2.42 15.34 7.89
C VAL A 78 2.19 14.80 6.49
N ILE A 79 2.73 13.61 6.23
CA ILE A 79 2.64 12.95 4.94
C ILE A 79 2.71 11.44 5.15
N TYR A 80 1.99 10.71 4.31
CA TYR A 80 2.15 9.26 4.25
C TYR A 80 2.10 8.73 2.82
N TYR A 81 2.66 7.54 2.64
CA TYR A 81 2.55 6.77 1.40
C TYR A 81 1.83 5.45 1.65
N ASP A 82 0.97 5.03 0.72
CA ASP A 82 0.33 3.72 0.73
C ASP A 82 0.36 3.07 -0.66
N SER A 83 -0.07 1.80 -0.74
CA SER A 83 -0.26 1.11 -2.01
C SER A 83 -1.66 0.52 -2.22
N ALA A 84 -2.70 1.13 -1.64
CA ALA A 84 -4.05 0.55 -1.59
C ALA A 84 -4.66 0.24 -2.97
N HIS A 85 -4.24 0.96 -4.02
CA HIS A 85 -4.72 0.77 -5.40
C HIS A 85 -3.69 0.15 -6.34
N GLY A 86 -2.73 -0.61 -5.79
CA GLY A 86 -1.74 -1.34 -6.59
C GLY A 86 -0.58 -0.49 -7.13
N SER A 87 -0.60 0.82 -6.91
CA SER A 87 0.50 1.77 -7.09
C SER A 87 0.79 2.54 -5.80
N LEU A 88 1.98 3.11 -5.68
CA LEU A 88 2.34 3.97 -4.55
C LEU A 88 1.66 5.34 -4.72
N HIS A 89 0.94 5.80 -3.69
CA HIS A 89 0.35 7.15 -3.61
C HIS A 89 0.99 7.94 -2.48
N ARG A 90 0.94 9.26 -2.59
CA ARG A 90 1.38 10.18 -1.53
C ARG A 90 0.17 10.97 -1.04
N HIS A 91 0.01 11.03 0.27
CA HIS A 91 -1.06 11.74 0.94
C HIS A 91 -0.45 12.79 1.83
N GLU A 92 -0.78 14.05 1.60
CA GLU A 92 -0.30 15.19 2.40
C GLU A 92 -1.44 15.71 3.27
N THR A 93 -1.23 15.74 4.59
CA THR A 93 -2.19 16.40 5.49
C THR A 93 -2.24 17.90 5.19
N ILE A 94 -3.44 18.46 5.14
CA ILE A 94 -3.64 19.88 4.80
C ILE A 94 -3.00 20.77 5.87
N SER A 95 -3.38 20.61 7.13
CA SER A 95 -2.82 21.36 8.25
C SER A 95 -3.01 20.66 9.59
N PHE A 96 -2.51 21.30 10.65
CA PHE A 96 -2.75 20.86 12.03
C PHE A 96 -4.24 20.93 12.41
N GLU A 97 -4.93 21.99 12.00
CA GLU A 97 -6.36 22.22 12.22
C GLU A 97 -7.25 21.42 11.27
N ASP A 98 -6.79 21.20 10.03
CA ASP A 98 -7.50 20.41 9.01
C ASP A 98 -6.74 19.13 8.70
N ARG A 99 -7.13 18.05 9.38
CA ARG A 99 -6.50 16.72 9.27
C ARG A 99 -6.90 15.93 8.02
N ARG A 100 -7.66 16.54 7.10
CA ARG A 100 -7.89 15.93 5.79
C ARG A 100 -6.59 15.88 5.01
N ASP A 101 -6.53 14.96 4.07
CA ASP A 101 -5.38 14.73 3.21
C ASP A 101 -5.68 15.06 1.76
N ILE A 102 -4.62 15.44 1.04
CA ILE A 102 -4.64 15.61 -0.41
C ILE A 102 -3.74 14.53 -1.00
N THR A 103 -4.33 13.69 -1.84
CA THR A 103 -3.58 12.69 -2.59
C THR A 103 -2.91 13.32 -3.80
N THR A 104 -1.63 13.00 -4.00
CA THR A 104 -0.88 13.39 -5.18
C THR A 104 -0.03 12.22 -5.68
N GLU A 105 0.10 12.17 -6.99
CA GLU A 105 0.95 11.22 -7.69
C GLU A 105 2.26 11.83 -8.16
N GLU A 106 2.43 13.14 -7.95
CA GLU A 106 3.52 13.92 -8.47
C GLU A 106 4.84 13.55 -7.77
N ASN A 107 5.87 13.27 -8.56
CA ASN A 107 7.18 12.84 -8.09
C ASN A 107 7.16 11.53 -7.28
N VAL A 108 6.09 10.73 -7.37
CA VAL A 108 5.98 9.42 -6.70
C VAL A 108 6.51 8.31 -7.61
N LYS A 109 7.27 7.36 -7.04
CA LYS A 109 7.82 6.25 -7.81
C LYS A 109 6.71 5.35 -8.39
N LYS A 110 6.60 5.32 -9.72
CA LYS A 110 5.56 4.55 -10.43
C LYS A 110 5.91 3.10 -10.77
N LYS A 111 7.20 2.76 -10.89
CA LYS A 111 7.65 1.42 -11.31
C LYS A 111 8.46 0.73 -10.21
N GLY A 112 8.27 -0.58 -10.04
CA GLY A 112 9.05 -1.41 -9.14
C GLY A 112 8.22 -2.46 -8.40
N THR A 113 8.89 -3.20 -7.52
CA THR A 113 8.24 -4.10 -6.56
C THR A 113 7.82 -3.32 -5.31
N ARG A 114 6.96 -3.92 -4.46
CA ARG A 114 6.57 -3.29 -3.18
C ARG A 114 7.78 -3.02 -2.28
N GLU A 115 8.78 -3.89 -2.27
CA GLU A 115 10.02 -3.67 -1.51
C GLU A 115 10.78 -2.42 -1.99
N ARG A 116 10.83 -2.21 -3.31
CA ARG A 116 11.45 -1.02 -3.91
C ARG A 116 10.64 0.24 -3.62
N TRP A 117 9.31 0.14 -3.59
CA TRP A 117 8.43 1.25 -3.21
C TRP A 117 8.60 1.62 -1.74
N LEU A 118 8.59 0.64 -0.83
CA LEU A 118 8.81 0.84 0.60
C LEU A 118 10.15 1.53 0.85
N THR A 119 11.22 0.98 0.26
CA THR A 119 12.57 1.56 0.38
C THR A 119 12.63 2.98 -0.19
N TRP A 120 11.94 3.23 -1.31
CA TRP A 120 11.92 4.55 -1.93
C TRP A 120 11.16 5.56 -1.07
N ALA A 121 9.97 5.21 -0.55
CA ALA A 121 9.16 6.10 0.28
C ALA A 121 9.91 6.49 1.57
N ILE A 122 10.56 5.53 2.23
CA ILE A 122 11.40 5.81 3.41
C ILE A 122 12.53 6.79 3.05
N LYS A 123 13.25 6.53 1.96
CA LYS A 123 14.35 7.40 1.51
C LYS A 123 13.88 8.78 1.08
N ASP A 124 12.69 8.88 0.50
CA ASP A 124 12.11 10.15 0.10
C ASP A 124 11.80 11.00 1.34
N ILE A 125 11.13 10.42 2.35
CA ILE A 125 10.87 11.10 3.63
C ILE A 125 12.19 11.50 4.30
N GLN A 126 13.18 10.61 4.38
CA GLN A 126 14.48 10.93 4.97
C GLN A 126 15.18 12.10 4.29
N LYS A 127 15.07 12.22 2.97
CA LYS A 127 15.73 13.29 2.19
C LYS A 127 14.94 14.60 2.19
N ARG A 128 13.61 14.53 2.31
CA ARG A 128 12.70 15.66 2.10
C ARG A 128 11.91 16.04 3.36
N SER A 129 12.18 15.44 4.52
CA SER A 129 11.50 15.73 5.80
C SER A 129 11.44 17.22 6.10
N SER A 130 12.57 17.93 5.99
CA SER A 130 12.63 19.39 6.17
C SER A 130 11.72 20.18 5.23
N TYR A 131 11.53 19.71 4.00
CA TYR A 131 10.62 20.31 3.04
C TYR A 131 9.17 20.05 3.42
N TYR A 132 8.81 18.80 3.72
CA TYR A 132 7.46 18.43 4.14
C TYR A 132 7.04 19.14 5.42
N LYS A 133 7.93 19.22 6.41
CA LYS A 133 7.75 19.99 7.64
C LYS A 133 7.47 21.46 7.36
N LYS A 134 8.30 22.12 6.55
CA LYS A 134 8.12 23.55 6.21
C LYS A 134 6.79 23.82 5.53
N LEU A 135 6.38 22.97 4.58
CA LEU A 135 5.09 23.11 3.91
C LEU A 135 3.92 22.94 4.88
N PHE A 136 3.94 21.90 5.70
CA PHE A 136 2.89 21.61 6.67
C PHE A 136 2.73 22.74 7.70
N LEU A 137 3.83 23.22 8.28
CA LEU A 137 3.81 24.32 9.25
C LEU A 137 3.32 25.62 8.63
N LYS A 138 3.70 25.90 7.37
CA LYS A 138 3.20 27.06 6.62
C LYS A 138 1.68 27.01 6.43
N ARG A 139 1.13 25.85 6.08
CA ARG A 139 -0.32 25.65 5.91
C ARG A 139 -1.07 25.74 7.24
N SER A 140 -0.45 25.30 8.33
CA SER A 140 -1.02 25.26 9.68
C SER A 140 -0.96 26.59 10.43
N ASN A 141 -0.51 27.67 9.78
CA ASN A 141 -0.27 28.98 10.40
C ASN A 141 0.47 28.90 11.75
N THR A 142 1.22 27.81 11.96
CA THR A 142 1.88 27.52 13.22
C THR A 142 3.22 28.23 13.15
N ARG A 143 3.34 29.35 13.87
CA ARG A 143 4.63 30.04 14.00
C ARG A 143 5.66 29.03 14.51
N ILE A 144 6.80 28.96 13.83
CA ILE A 144 7.93 28.07 14.12
C ILE A 144 8.38 28.18 15.60
N ASP A 145 8.09 29.32 16.22
CA ASP A 145 8.37 29.68 17.61
C ASP A 145 7.75 28.74 18.68
N LYS A 146 6.81 27.85 18.32
CA LYS A 146 6.18 26.88 19.24
C LYS A 146 6.76 25.45 19.18
N LEU A 147 7.84 25.24 18.42
CA LEU A 147 8.49 23.93 18.26
C LEU A 147 9.80 23.78 19.06
N ASN A 148 10.14 24.78 19.87
CA ASN A 148 11.28 24.78 20.79
C ASN A 148 10.80 24.47 22.22
#